data_AF-A0A2W7G915-F1
#
_entry.id   AF-A0A2W7G915-F1
#
_cell.length_a   1.000
_cell.length_b   1.000
_cell.length_c   1.000
_cell.angle_alpha   90.00
_cell.angle_beta   90.00
_cell.angle_gamma   90.00
#
_symmetry.space_group_name_H-M   'P 1'
#
loop_
_entity.id
_entity.type
_entity.pdbx_description
1 polymer ?
#
loop_
_entity_poly.entity_id
_entity_poly.type
_entity_poly.pdbx_seq_one_letter_code
_entity_poly.pdbx_strand_id
1 'polypeptide(L)'
;MKKLNKFLFALGSVASLASLPLIAAKCGGTKEESKPEANKNPKDPNPGNKDPNTKNKINLSSLESSVVDKIKKSIKNNNVEQAEILDILKEVKGLETLRFGDFKTLDFKDFKLTIEANTSSSLIEGKFEFSEEIKKEENAKLKTELNMFLKEKLVANVKVKRADLIDSLDFDNVKTKADLYDVKEEIKDFINDYYSVFREKLNVLSRNVDFNFKEVSEDELRLFIPEEWLLEIEKETKQEDKHKVFEQLLLNTQVIKEALQAQYQEQTKEVEKLFNTTLK
;
A
#
# COMPACT_ATOMS: atom_id res chain seq x y z
N MET A 1 -30.78 -4.17 34.53
CA MET A 1 -30.00 -4.99 33.57
C MET A 1 -30.43 -4.91 32.09
N LYS A 2 -31.66 -4.48 31.71
CA LYS A 2 -32.06 -4.36 30.28
C LYS A 2 -31.47 -3.13 29.52
N LYS A 3 -30.84 -2.18 30.21
CA LYS A 3 -30.37 -0.89 29.64
C LYS A 3 -28.87 -0.84 29.34
N LEU A 4 -28.04 -1.56 30.10
CA LEU A 4 -26.63 -1.77 29.75
C LEU A 4 -26.49 -2.44 28.38
N ASN A 5 -27.41 -3.34 28.03
CA ASN A 5 -27.50 -3.94 26.70
C ASN A 5 -27.76 -2.92 25.60
N LYS A 6 -28.37 -1.76 25.86
CA LYS A 6 -28.55 -0.70 24.85
C LYS A 6 -27.26 0.10 24.62
N PHE A 7 -26.50 0.38 25.68
CA PHE A 7 -25.16 0.99 25.56
C PHE A 7 -24.17 0.03 24.91
N LEU A 8 -24.17 -1.25 25.31
CA LEU A 8 -23.43 -2.34 24.67
C LEU A 8 -23.93 -2.63 23.25
N PHE A 9 -25.20 -2.37 22.89
CA PHE A 9 -25.67 -2.46 21.50
C PHE A 9 -25.28 -1.23 20.68
N ALA A 10 -25.20 -0.04 21.28
CA ALA A 10 -24.73 1.18 20.63
C ALA A 10 -23.21 1.11 20.35
N LEU A 11 -22.44 0.56 21.30
CA LEU A 11 -21.02 0.23 21.12
C LEU A 11 -20.83 -1.07 20.32
N GLY A 12 -21.75 -2.03 20.43
CA GLY A 12 -21.77 -3.32 19.72
C GLY A 12 -22.28 -3.23 18.28
N SER A 13 -22.86 -2.10 17.87
CA SER A 13 -23.07 -1.77 16.45
C SER A 13 -21.75 -1.52 15.73
N VAL A 14 -20.63 -1.40 16.46
CA VAL A 14 -19.26 -1.46 15.92
C VAL A 14 -18.74 -2.92 15.89
N ALA A 15 -19.32 -3.84 16.66
CA ALA A 15 -18.97 -5.26 16.67
C ALA A 15 -19.67 -6.09 15.57
N SER A 16 -20.62 -5.51 14.82
CA SER A 16 -21.19 -6.11 13.60
C SER A 16 -20.16 -6.34 12.48
N LEU A 17 -18.91 -5.92 12.69
CA LEU A 17 -17.75 -6.20 11.84
C LEU A 17 -17.20 -7.64 11.96
N ALA A 18 -17.56 -8.40 13.00
CA ALA A 18 -17.01 -9.74 13.26
C ALA A 18 -17.82 -10.91 12.64
N SER A 19 -18.90 -10.66 11.88
CA SER A 19 -19.79 -11.71 11.37
C SER A 19 -19.95 -11.70 9.84
N LEU A 20 -18.85 -11.64 9.09
CA LEU A 20 -18.89 -11.90 7.64
C LEU A 20 -18.61 -13.38 7.36
N PRO A 21 -19.51 -14.10 6.66
CA PRO A 21 -19.31 -15.50 6.31
C PRO A 21 -18.25 -15.64 5.22
N LEU A 22 -17.17 -16.37 5.53
CA LEU A 22 -16.16 -16.81 4.57
C LEU A 22 -16.78 -17.83 3.60
N ILE A 23 -17.12 -17.40 2.38
CA ILE A 23 -17.53 -18.29 1.29
C ILE A 23 -16.38 -18.44 0.31
N ALA A 24 -15.75 -19.62 0.34
CA ALA A 24 -14.82 -20.08 -0.67
C ALA A 24 -15.59 -20.50 -1.93
N ALA A 25 -15.42 -19.76 -3.03
CA ALA A 25 -15.90 -20.16 -4.35
C ALA A 25 -14.79 -20.90 -5.11
N LYS A 26 -15.12 -22.14 -5.48
CA LYS A 26 -14.34 -23.14 -6.18
C LYS A 26 -14.40 -22.84 -7.69
N CYS A 27 -13.27 -22.50 -8.31
CA CYS A 27 -13.13 -22.36 -9.76
C CYS A 27 -13.10 -23.73 -10.47
N GLY A 28 -13.77 -23.86 -11.62
CA GLY A 28 -13.51 -24.95 -12.56
C GLY A 28 -14.49 -25.08 -13.74
N GLY A 29 -13.94 -24.96 -14.96
CA GLY A 29 -14.58 -25.24 -16.28
C GLY A 29 -14.89 -23.94 -17.04
N THR A 30 -14.45 -23.70 -18.28
CA THR A 30 -14.30 -24.61 -19.43
C THR A 30 -13.33 -24.04 -20.49
N LYS A 31 -12.79 -24.92 -21.34
CA LYS A 31 -11.88 -24.70 -22.48
C LYS A 31 -12.59 -24.14 -23.73
N GLU A 32 -11.83 -23.46 -24.61
CA GLU A 32 -11.67 -23.65 -26.08
C GLU A 32 -10.84 -22.47 -26.65
N GLU A 33 -9.58 -22.67 -27.07
CA GLU A 33 -9.08 -22.95 -28.44
C GLU A 33 -9.38 -21.89 -29.53
N SER A 34 -8.34 -21.14 -29.96
CA SER A 34 -7.92 -21.05 -31.38
C SER A 34 -6.59 -20.26 -31.54
N LYS A 35 -5.83 -20.65 -32.56
CA LYS A 35 -4.40 -20.42 -32.81
C LYS A 35 -4.16 -19.29 -33.86
N PRO A 36 -2.90 -18.97 -34.26
CA PRO A 36 -2.40 -17.61 -34.45
C PRO A 36 -2.28 -17.20 -35.92
N GLU A 37 -1.94 -15.92 -36.20
CA GLU A 37 -1.26 -15.58 -37.44
C GLU A 37 -0.38 -14.33 -37.32
N ALA A 38 0.70 -14.35 -38.10
CA ALA A 38 1.89 -13.55 -37.95
C ALA A 38 2.02 -12.45 -39.01
N ASN A 39 2.90 -11.50 -38.70
CA ASN A 39 4.05 -11.09 -39.54
C ASN A 39 4.09 -9.61 -40.00
N LYS A 40 5.33 -9.10 -40.01
CA LYS A 40 5.93 -7.97 -40.75
C LYS A 40 6.10 -6.61 -40.02
N ASN A 41 7.27 -6.48 -39.40
CA ASN A 41 8.14 -5.28 -39.48
C ASN A 41 8.87 -5.28 -40.86
N PRO A 42 9.72 -4.29 -41.27
CA PRO A 42 10.29 -3.14 -40.53
C PRO A 42 10.35 -1.81 -41.33
N LYS A 43 10.80 -0.70 -40.71
CA LYS A 43 11.79 0.23 -41.32
C LYS A 43 12.33 1.29 -40.35
N ASP A 44 13.66 1.32 -40.29
CA ASP A 44 14.57 2.36 -39.77
C ASP A 44 14.73 3.52 -40.77
N PRO A 45 15.23 4.71 -40.35
CA PRO A 45 16.59 5.07 -40.78
C PRO A 45 17.45 5.89 -39.77
N ASN A 46 18.63 5.33 -39.47
CA ASN A 46 20.02 5.85 -39.46
C ASN A 46 20.39 7.34 -39.08
N PRO A 47 21.63 7.57 -38.55
CA PRO A 47 22.05 8.71 -37.71
C PRO A 47 22.88 9.79 -38.42
N GLY A 48 23.03 10.96 -37.78
CA GLY A 48 23.88 12.06 -38.22
C GLY A 48 24.93 12.52 -37.19
N ASN A 49 26.20 12.44 -37.61
CA ASN A 49 27.41 13.22 -37.25
C ASN A 49 27.96 13.28 -35.81
N LYS A 50 29.20 12.77 -35.66
CA LYS A 50 30.13 12.97 -34.53
C LYS A 50 31.27 13.92 -34.96
N ASP A 51 31.57 14.92 -34.13
CA ASP A 51 32.80 15.73 -34.12
C ASP A 51 33.80 15.09 -33.13
N PRO A 52 35.12 14.98 -33.38
CA PRO A 52 36.00 14.05 -32.66
C PRO A 52 36.72 14.61 -31.41
N ASN A 53 36.35 15.76 -30.85
CA ASN A 53 37.20 16.39 -29.82
C ASN A 53 36.54 16.85 -28.50
N THR A 54 35.42 16.25 -28.13
CA THR A 54 34.95 16.26 -26.74
C THR A 54 35.06 14.85 -26.18
N LYS A 55 35.63 14.68 -24.98
CA LYS A 55 35.36 13.48 -24.17
C LYS A 55 33.87 13.51 -23.86
N ASN A 56 33.06 13.06 -24.81
CA ASN A 56 31.61 13.05 -24.69
C ASN A 56 31.28 12.01 -23.63
N LYS A 57 30.76 12.49 -22.50
CA LYS A 57 30.11 11.63 -21.53
C LYS A 57 29.00 10.85 -22.23
N ILE A 58 28.79 9.62 -21.83
CA ILE A 58 27.68 8.82 -22.33
C ILE A 58 26.44 9.22 -21.54
N ASN A 59 25.42 9.68 -22.26
CA ASN A 59 24.14 10.03 -21.65
C ASN A 59 23.32 8.76 -21.39
N LEU A 60 22.99 8.51 -20.13
CA LEU A 60 22.22 7.35 -19.67
C LEU A 60 20.81 7.29 -20.28
N SER A 61 20.20 8.42 -20.66
CA SER A 61 18.89 8.41 -21.31
C SER A 61 18.93 7.92 -22.76
N SER A 62 20.13 7.84 -23.33
CA SER A 62 20.37 7.51 -24.75
C SER A 62 21.18 6.21 -24.92
N LEU A 63 21.09 5.31 -23.94
CA LEU A 63 21.72 3.99 -24.01
C LEU A 63 21.21 3.20 -25.22
N GLU A 64 22.12 2.42 -25.83
CA GLU A 64 21.78 1.56 -26.96
C GLU A 64 20.70 0.54 -26.58
N SER A 65 19.79 0.24 -27.50
CA SER A 65 18.66 -0.67 -27.27
C SER A 65 19.11 -2.07 -26.81
N SER A 66 20.25 -2.55 -27.30
CA SER A 66 20.85 -3.82 -26.91
C SER A 66 21.21 -3.87 -25.42
N VAL A 67 21.72 -2.76 -24.87
CA VAL A 67 22.10 -2.61 -23.46
C VAL A 67 20.83 -2.49 -22.61
N VAL A 68 19.88 -1.68 -23.06
CA VAL A 68 18.57 -1.54 -22.41
C VAL A 68 17.86 -2.88 -22.32
N ASP A 69 17.89 -3.70 -23.37
CA ASP A 69 17.28 -5.02 -23.37
C ASP A 69 17.98 -6.01 -22.43
N LYS A 70 19.30 -5.90 -22.24
CA LYS A 70 20.03 -6.67 -21.23
C LYS A 70 19.62 -6.24 -19.82
N ILE A 71 19.61 -4.93 -19.54
CA ILE A 71 19.14 -4.37 -18.26
C ILE A 71 17.73 -4.87 -17.95
N LYS A 72 16.80 -4.78 -18.91
CA LYS A 72 15.41 -5.27 -18.76
C LYS A 72 15.34 -6.76 -18.43
N LYS A 73 16.22 -7.59 -19.01
CA LYS A 73 16.26 -9.04 -18.74
C LYS A 73 16.76 -9.35 -17.33
N SER A 74 17.70 -8.56 -16.81
CA SER A 74 18.23 -8.71 -15.45
C SER A 74 17.22 -8.34 -14.36
N ILE A 75 16.19 -7.55 -14.69
CA ILE A 75 15.14 -7.12 -13.75
C ILE A 75 14.06 -8.19 -13.54
N LYS A 76 14.08 -9.29 -14.32
CA LYS A 76 13.11 -10.37 -14.19
C LYS A 76 13.26 -11.05 -12.82
N ASN A 77 12.14 -11.15 -12.09
CA ASN A 77 12.00 -11.65 -10.71
C ASN A 77 12.19 -10.60 -9.59
N ASN A 78 12.07 -9.30 -9.89
CA ASN A 78 12.04 -8.22 -8.88
C ASN A 78 13.26 -8.16 -7.95
N ASN A 79 14.39 -8.71 -8.39
CA ASN A 79 15.66 -8.63 -7.68
C ASN A 79 16.73 -8.22 -8.69
N VAL A 80 17.44 -7.14 -8.40
CA VAL A 80 18.46 -6.58 -9.30
C VAL A 80 19.74 -6.44 -8.51
N GLU A 81 20.75 -7.22 -8.87
CA GLU A 81 22.09 -7.02 -8.31
C GLU A 81 22.73 -5.81 -8.98
N GLN A 82 23.05 -4.78 -8.19
CA GLN A 82 23.69 -3.55 -8.71
C GLN A 82 25.01 -3.86 -9.45
N ALA A 83 25.71 -4.92 -9.04
CA ALA A 83 26.90 -5.42 -9.71
C ALA A 83 26.62 -5.91 -11.14
N GLU A 84 25.52 -6.61 -11.36
CA GLU A 84 25.11 -7.08 -12.69
C GLU A 84 24.80 -5.90 -13.62
N ILE A 85 24.06 -4.91 -13.13
CA ILE A 85 23.77 -3.70 -13.92
C ILE A 85 25.05 -2.93 -14.25
N LEU A 86 25.98 -2.82 -13.29
CA LEU A 86 27.28 -2.21 -13.53
C LEU A 86 28.06 -2.94 -14.63
N ASP A 87 28.08 -4.27 -14.59
CA ASP A 87 28.80 -5.07 -15.59
C ASP A 87 28.16 -4.98 -16.98
N ILE A 88 26.83 -4.92 -17.07
CA ILE A 88 26.13 -4.64 -18.34
C ILE A 88 26.52 -3.26 -18.89
N LEU A 89 26.57 -2.23 -18.04
CA LEU A 89 26.95 -0.88 -18.47
C LEU A 89 28.41 -0.80 -18.94
N LYS A 90 29.33 -1.59 -18.36
CA LYS A 90 30.74 -1.63 -18.79
C LYS A 90 30.94 -2.22 -20.19
N GLU A 91 29.97 -2.96 -20.72
CA GLU A 91 30.02 -3.45 -22.10
C GLU A 91 29.86 -2.32 -23.13
N VAL A 92 29.31 -1.17 -22.71
CA VAL A 92 29.21 0.01 -23.57
C VAL A 92 30.59 0.58 -23.80
N LYS A 93 30.97 0.72 -25.07
CA LYS A 93 32.26 1.29 -25.46
C LYS A 93 32.47 2.66 -24.81
N GLY A 94 33.56 2.80 -24.05
CA GLY A 94 33.87 4.00 -23.28
C GLY A 94 33.49 3.95 -21.79
N LEU A 95 32.81 2.89 -21.34
CA LEU A 95 32.43 2.66 -19.94
C LEU A 95 33.19 1.49 -19.30
N GLU A 96 34.26 0.98 -19.90
CA GLU A 96 35.00 -0.19 -19.43
C GLU A 96 35.58 0.00 -18.01
N THR A 97 35.82 1.26 -17.64
CA THR A 97 36.38 1.65 -16.33
C THR A 97 35.34 2.19 -15.35
N LEU A 98 34.05 2.11 -15.69
CA LEU A 98 32.93 2.58 -14.88
C LEU A 98 32.91 1.90 -13.50
N ARG A 99 32.66 2.69 -12.45
CA ARG A 99 32.64 2.23 -11.05
C ARG A 99 31.41 2.76 -10.33
N PHE A 100 31.07 2.18 -9.17
CA PHE A 100 29.95 2.66 -8.35
C PHE A 100 30.04 4.15 -7.97
N GLY A 101 31.25 4.70 -7.82
CA GLY A 101 31.45 6.13 -7.53
C GLY A 101 31.01 7.07 -8.66
N ASP A 102 30.83 6.56 -9.88
CA ASP A 102 30.30 7.33 -11.01
C ASP A 102 28.79 7.54 -10.94
N PHE A 103 28.09 6.85 -10.04
CA PHE A 103 26.65 6.97 -9.86
C PHE A 103 26.32 7.80 -8.62
N LYS A 104 25.33 8.68 -8.76
CA LYS A 104 24.62 9.26 -7.62
C LYS A 104 23.60 8.25 -7.07
N THR A 105 22.96 7.50 -7.97
CA THR A 105 21.99 6.48 -7.62
C THR A 105 22.09 5.33 -8.62
N LEU A 106 22.14 4.11 -8.10
CA LEU A 106 22.01 2.87 -8.86
C LEU A 106 21.21 1.94 -7.97
N ASP A 107 19.89 1.95 -8.11
CA ASP A 107 19.00 1.24 -7.18
C ASP A 107 17.76 0.72 -7.89
N PHE A 108 17.25 -0.41 -7.40
CA PHE A 108 15.96 -0.98 -7.79
C PHE A 108 15.07 -1.02 -6.56
N LYS A 109 14.12 -0.10 -6.49
CA LYS A 109 13.17 0.02 -5.40
C LYS A 109 11.79 0.30 -5.96
N ASP A 110 10.76 -0.18 -5.28
CA ASP A 110 9.38 0.16 -5.62
C ASP A 110 9.05 -0.13 -7.10
N PHE A 111 9.58 -1.26 -7.61
CA PHE A 111 9.45 -1.71 -9.01
C PHE A 111 10.02 -0.74 -10.07
N LYS A 112 10.98 0.11 -9.68
CA LYS A 112 11.64 1.08 -10.54
C LYS A 112 13.16 0.99 -10.42
N LEU A 113 13.83 0.70 -11.53
CA LEU A 113 15.27 0.87 -11.65
C LEU A 113 15.58 2.34 -11.90
N THR A 114 16.43 2.92 -11.07
CA THR A 114 16.96 4.28 -11.26
C THR A 114 18.47 4.24 -11.34
N ILE A 115 19.00 4.74 -12.46
CA ILE A 115 20.43 4.94 -12.69
C ILE A 115 20.64 6.43 -12.94
N GLU A 116 21.27 7.11 -12.00
CA GLU A 116 21.56 8.55 -12.08
C GLU A 116 23.07 8.76 -11.99
N ALA A 117 23.63 9.46 -12.97
CA ALA A 117 25.04 9.77 -13.00
C ALA A 117 25.41 10.74 -11.85
N ASN A 118 26.57 10.52 -11.25
CA ASN A 118 27.18 11.50 -10.36
C ASN A 118 27.65 12.69 -11.20
N THR A 119 27.36 13.91 -10.74
CA THR A 119 27.82 15.15 -11.38
C THR A 119 29.34 15.21 -11.59
N SER A 120 30.12 14.54 -10.73
CA SER A 120 31.57 14.44 -10.86
C SER A 120 32.06 13.33 -11.81
N SER A 121 31.18 12.48 -12.33
CA SER A 121 31.59 11.44 -13.27
C SER A 121 32.10 12.07 -14.56
N SER A 122 33.23 11.55 -15.04
CA SER A 122 33.79 11.93 -16.34
C SER A 122 33.34 11.01 -17.47
N LEU A 123 32.60 9.93 -17.15
CA LEU A 123 32.21 8.88 -18.09
C LEU A 123 30.73 8.96 -18.47
N ILE A 124 29.85 9.21 -17.50
CA ILE A 124 28.40 9.19 -17.68
C ILE A 124 27.76 10.50 -17.26
N GLU A 125 26.58 10.77 -17.83
CA GLU A 125 25.71 11.86 -17.44
C GLU A 125 24.24 11.49 -17.59
N GLY A 126 23.36 12.31 -17.01
CA GLY A 126 21.92 12.13 -17.12
C GLY A 126 21.37 11.04 -16.19
N LYS A 127 20.17 10.57 -16.55
CA LYS A 127 19.37 9.62 -15.77
C LYS A 127 18.72 8.61 -16.70
N PHE A 128 18.71 7.36 -16.29
CA PHE A 128 17.91 6.29 -16.87
C PHE A 128 16.94 5.77 -15.81
N GLU A 129 15.68 5.63 -16.19
CA GLU A 129 14.65 5.04 -15.35
C GLU A 129 13.93 3.95 -16.13
N PHE A 130 13.65 2.84 -15.47
CA PHE A 130 12.86 1.77 -16.05
C PHE A 130 11.92 1.14 -15.02
N SER A 131 10.68 0.93 -15.44
CA SER A 131 9.67 0.16 -14.72
C SER A 131 8.96 -0.75 -15.71
N GLU A 132 8.64 -1.97 -15.29
CA GLU A 132 7.94 -2.94 -16.14
C GLU A 132 6.52 -2.46 -16.43
N GLU A 133 6.10 -2.55 -17.70
CA GLU A 133 4.75 -2.20 -18.11
C GLU A 133 3.74 -3.24 -17.60
N ILE A 134 2.56 -2.77 -17.19
CA ILE A 134 1.44 -3.62 -16.80
C ILE A 134 0.50 -3.80 -18.00
N LYS A 135 -0.03 -5.01 -18.18
CA LYS A 135 -1.07 -5.24 -19.19
C LYS A 135 -2.37 -4.55 -18.77
N LYS A 136 -3.02 -3.86 -19.70
CA LYS A 136 -4.27 -3.14 -19.44
C LYS A 136 -5.34 -4.02 -18.82
N GLU A 137 -5.43 -5.28 -19.24
CA GLU A 137 -6.41 -6.24 -18.72
C GLU A 137 -6.16 -6.60 -17.25
N GLU A 138 -4.89 -6.72 -16.84
CA GLU A 138 -4.51 -7.02 -15.45
C GLU A 138 -4.82 -5.84 -14.55
N ASN A 139 -4.54 -4.60 -15.00
CA ASN A 139 -4.89 -3.38 -14.28
C ASN A 139 -6.41 -3.21 -14.13
N ALA A 140 -7.19 -3.45 -15.20
CA ALA A 140 -8.66 -3.36 -15.15
C ALA A 140 -9.28 -4.41 -14.20
N LYS A 141 -8.74 -5.63 -14.19
CA LYS A 141 -9.15 -6.68 -13.26
C LYS A 141 -8.88 -6.28 -11.81
N LEU A 142 -7.68 -5.76 -11.53
CA LEU A 142 -7.29 -5.30 -10.21
C LEU A 142 -8.16 -4.14 -9.71
N LYS A 143 -8.48 -3.16 -10.57
CA LYS A 143 -9.44 -2.07 -10.26
C LYS A 143 -10.80 -2.63 -9.81
N THR A 144 -11.28 -3.67 -10.49
CA THR A 144 -12.56 -4.33 -10.16
C THR A 144 -12.50 -5.06 -8.83
N GLU A 145 -11.46 -5.87 -8.60
CA GLU A 145 -11.27 -6.61 -7.35
C GLU A 145 -11.07 -5.67 -6.15
N LEU A 146 -10.32 -4.58 -6.33
CA LEU A 146 -10.15 -3.55 -5.30
C LEU A 146 -11.48 -2.90 -4.93
N ASN A 147 -12.28 -2.51 -5.92
CA ASN A 147 -13.58 -1.90 -5.67
C ASN A 147 -14.50 -2.86 -4.88
N MET A 148 -14.46 -4.16 -5.20
CA MET A 148 -15.19 -5.19 -4.46
C MET A 148 -14.68 -5.33 -3.02
N PHE A 149 -13.36 -5.40 -2.84
CA PHE A 149 -12.70 -5.45 -1.53
C PHE A 149 -13.09 -4.26 -0.65
N LEU A 150 -12.94 -3.03 -1.16
CA LEU A 150 -13.31 -1.81 -0.44
C LEU A 150 -14.81 -1.77 -0.15
N LYS A 151 -15.63 -2.37 -1.03
CA LYS A 151 -17.07 -2.48 -0.83
C LYS A 151 -17.45 -3.37 0.35
N GLU A 152 -16.79 -4.51 0.47
CA GLU A 152 -17.05 -5.51 1.50
C GLU A 152 -16.43 -5.15 2.85
N LYS A 153 -15.23 -4.57 2.84
CA LYS A 153 -14.39 -4.45 4.03
C LYS A 153 -14.47 -3.09 4.73
N LEU A 154 -14.84 -2.02 4.02
CA LEU A 154 -15.07 -0.70 4.62
C LEU A 154 -16.55 -0.54 4.94
N VAL A 155 -16.89 -0.23 6.19
CA VAL A 155 -18.30 -0.08 6.61
C VAL A 155 -18.88 1.22 6.04
N ALA A 156 -20.16 1.20 5.65
CA ALA A 156 -20.90 2.33 5.08
C ALA A 156 -21.03 3.57 5.99
N ASN A 157 -20.59 3.50 7.25
CA ASN A 157 -20.86 4.51 8.28
C ASN A 157 -19.80 5.60 8.41
N VAL A 158 -18.70 5.54 7.66
CA VAL A 158 -17.78 6.67 7.55
C VAL A 158 -18.19 7.50 6.33
N LYS A 159 -18.44 8.79 6.54
CA LYS A 159 -18.74 9.81 5.52
C LYS A 159 -17.65 10.00 4.45
N VAL A 160 -16.66 9.12 4.40
CA VAL A 160 -15.71 9.05 3.32
C VAL A 160 -16.41 8.36 2.16
N LYS A 161 -16.75 9.15 1.15
CA LYS A 161 -17.35 8.64 -0.07
C LYS A 161 -16.31 7.74 -0.74
N ARG A 162 -16.45 6.43 -0.53
CA ARG A 162 -15.63 5.38 -1.17
C ARG A 162 -15.45 5.61 -2.69
N ALA A 163 -16.48 6.15 -3.34
CA ALA A 163 -16.43 6.53 -4.75
C ALA A 163 -15.32 7.55 -5.03
N ASP A 164 -15.23 8.60 -4.19
CA ASP A 164 -14.21 9.64 -4.31
C ASP A 164 -12.78 9.09 -4.16
N LEU A 165 -12.56 8.02 -3.39
CA LEU A 165 -11.25 7.34 -3.31
C LEU A 165 -10.94 6.57 -4.60
N ILE A 166 -11.86 5.74 -5.08
CA ILE A 166 -11.61 4.97 -6.32
C ILE A 166 -11.37 5.92 -7.50
N ASP A 167 -12.10 7.03 -7.55
CA ASP A 167 -11.95 8.06 -8.57
C ASP A 167 -10.65 8.86 -8.39
N SER A 168 -10.07 8.95 -7.17
CA SER A 168 -8.80 9.63 -6.92
C SER A 168 -7.57 8.80 -7.31
N LEU A 169 -7.65 7.47 -7.22
CA LEU A 169 -6.53 6.54 -7.44
C LEU A 169 -6.03 6.45 -8.91
N ASP A 170 -6.58 7.27 -9.81
CA ASP A 170 -6.16 7.46 -11.21
C ASP A 170 -5.72 6.18 -11.96
N PHE A 171 -6.48 5.10 -11.77
CA PHE A 171 -6.19 3.79 -12.37
C PHE A 171 -6.08 3.82 -13.90
N ASP A 172 -6.68 4.82 -14.54
CA ASP A 172 -6.69 4.95 -15.99
C ASP A 172 -5.33 5.42 -16.54
N ASN A 173 -4.50 6.02 -15.68
CA ASN A 173 -3.14 6.45 -16.02
C ASN A 173 -2.03 5.48 -15.55
N VAL A 174 -2.37 4.44 -14.79
CA VAL A 174 -1.43 3.37 -14.40
C VAL A 174 -0.94 2.60 -15.62
N LYS A 175 0.36 2.67 -15.90
CA LYS A 175 1.00 2.01 -17.05
C LYS A 175 2.10 1.04 -16.64
N THR A 176 2.71 1.24 -15.48
CA THR A 176 3.86 0.49 -15.01
C THR A 176 3.65 -0.09 -13.61
N LYS A 177 4.45 -1.09 -13.25
CA LYS A 177 4.47 -1.69 -11.90
C LYS A 177 4.80 -0.66 -10.81
N ALA A 178 5.57 0.38 -11.13
CA ALA A 178 5.83 1.48 -10.21
C ALA A 178 4.56 2.31 -9.96
N ASP A 179 3.85 2.71 -11.02
CA ASP A 179 2.57 3.44 -10.87
C ASP A 179 1.58 2.63 -10.02
N LEU A 180 1.51 1.32 -10.23
CA LEU A 180 0.61 0.46 -9.47
C LEU A 180 1.05 0.29 -8.01
N TYR A 181 2.36 0.29 -7.75
CA TYR A 181 2.89 0.29 -6.40
C TYR A 181 2.49 1.57 -5.65
N ASP A 182 2.55 2.73 -6.32
CA ASP A 182 2.14 4.00 -5.73
C ASP A 182 0.65 3.99 -5.35
N VAL A 183 -0.22 3.50 -6.25
CA VAL A 183 -1.65 3.30 -5.98
C VAL A 183 -1.88 2.38 -4.76
N LYS A 184 -1.09 1.30 -4.63
CA LYS A 184 -1.17 0.39 -3.49
C LYS A 184 -0.83 1.09 -2.18
N GLU A 185 0.22 1.92 -2.15
CA GLU A 185 0.58 2.68 -0.96
C GLU A 185 -0.46 3.75 -0.63
N GLU A 186 -1.04 4.44 -1.62
CA GLU A 186 -2.15 5.38 -1.40
C GLU A 186 -3.37 4.70 -0.75
N ILE A 187 -3.70 3.48 -1.16
CA ILE A 187 -4.77 2.70 -0.54
C ILE A 187 -4.43 2.32 0.91
N LYS A 188 -3.17 1.99 1.20
CA LYS A 188 -2.75 1.68 2.58
C LYS A 188 -2.83 2.91 3.47
N ASP A 189 -2.41 4.07 2.96
CA ASP A 189 -2.53 5.34 3.67
C ASP A 189 -3.99 5.69 3.92
N PHE A 190 -4.85 5.52 2.91
CA PHE A 190 -6.29 5.67 3.07
C PHE A 190 -6.87 4.76 4.16
N ILE A 191 -6.51 3.48 4.18
CA ILE A 191 -6.96 2.54 5.21
C ILE A 191 -6.46 2.99 6.58
N ASN A 192 -5.20 3.42 6.68
CA ASN A 192 -4.65 3.92 7.93
C ASN A 192 -5.40 5.17 8.44
N ASP A 193 -5.75 6.09 7.55
CA ASP A 193 -6.56 7.28 7.85
C ASP A 193 -8.00 6.92 8.23
N TYR A 194 -8.59 5.93 7.56
CA TYR A 194 -9.90 5.40 7.92
C TYR A 194 -9.92 4.88 9.36
N TYR A 195 -8.90 4.12 9.78
CA TYR A 195 -8.80 3.62 11.16
C TYR A 195 -8.27 4.64 12.17
N SER A 196 -7.53 5.66 11.74
CA SER A 196 -7.00 6.70 12.64
C SER A 196 -8.12 7.45 13.36
N VAL A 197 -9.21 7.78 12.66
CA VAL A 197 -10.39 8.44 13.23
C VAL A 197 -10.99 7.63 14.39
N PHE A 198 -11.02 6.30 14.28
CA PHE A 198 -11.51 5.44 15.36
C PHE A 198 -10.49 5.33 16.49
N ARG A 199 -9.20 5.20 16.16
CA ARG A 199 -8.11 5.14 17.15
C ARG A 199 -8.02 6.43 17.97
N GLU A 200 -8.18 7.60 17.36
CA GLU A 200 -8.18 8.88 18.08
C GLU A 200 -9.33 8.96 19.07
N LYS A 201 -10.55 8.60 18.65
CA LYS A 201 -11.71 8.55 19.55
C LYS A 201 -11.52 7.56 20.70
N LEU A 202 -10.94 6.39 20.42
CA LEU A 202 -10.66 5.38 21.45
C LEU A 202 -9.47 5.75 22.34
N ASN A 203 -8.47 6.47 21.83
CA ASN A 203 -7.34 6.93 22.62
C ASN A 203 -7.73 8.06 23.58
N VAL A 204 -8.74 8.88 23.23
CA VAL A 204 -9.37 9.80 24.19
C VAL A 204 -9.99 9.03 25.35
N LEU A 205 -10.58 7.86 25.08
CA LEU A 205 -11.15 6.95 26.08
C LEU A 205 -10.12 6.14 26.88
N SER A 206 -8.86 6.09 26.43
CA SER A 206 -7.87 5.14 26.97
C SER A 206 -6.51 5.77 27.32
N ARG A 207 -6.42 7.08 27.56
CA ARG A 207 -5.13 7.71 27.93
C ARG A 207 -4.62 7.03 29.21
N ASN A 208 -3.60 6.19 29.09
CA ASN A 208 -2.90 5.43 30.14
C ASN A 208 -3.65 4.20 30.68
N VAL A 209 -3.63 3.09 29.93
CA VAL A 209 -4.11 1.79 30.42
C VAL A 209 -2.98 0.76 30.39
N ASP A 210 -2.13 0.83 31.40
CA ASP A 210 -1.37 -0.31 31.96
C ASP A 210 -1.85 -0.55 33.41
N PHE A 211 -3.15 -0.37 33.66
CA PHE A 211 -3.73 -0.42 35.01
C PHE A 211 -4.41 -1.76 35.29
N ASN A 212 -4.10 -2.34 36.44
CA ASN A 212 -4.89 -3.41 37.03
C ASN A 212 -6.20 -2.82 37.56
N PHE A 213 -7.26 -2.85 36.76
CA PHE A 213 -8.55 -2.19 37.05
C PHE A 213 -9.16 -2.54 38.42
N LYS A 214 -8.83 -3.73 38.95
CA LYS A 214 -9.30 -4.19 40.27
C LYS A 214 -8.79 -3.35 41.45
N GLU A 215 -7.78 -2.51 41.24
CA GLU A 215 -7.12 -1.71 42.28
C GLU A 215 -7.36 -0.19 42.11
N VAL A 216 -8.12 0.22 41.09
CA VAL A 216 -8.31 1.64 40.72
C VAL A 216 -9.58 2.19 41.37
N SER A 217 -9.52 3.37 41.97
CA SER A 217 -10.69 4.01 42.58
C SER A 217 -11.70 4.55 41.55
N GLU A 218 -12.97 4.73 41.94
CA GLU A 218 -14.01 5.31 41.06
C GLU A 218 -13.59 6.68 40.49
N ASP A 219 -12.96 7.53 41.31
CA ASP A 219 -12.52 8.86 40.90
C ASP A 219 -11.37 8.81 39.89
N GLU A 220 -10.50 7.80 39.97
CA GLU A 220 -9.47 7.57 38.95
C GLU A 220 -10.09 7.05 37.64
N LEU A 221 -11.07 6.13 37.71
CA LEU A 221 -11.76 5.64 36.51
C LEU A 221 -12.49 6.76 35.74
N ARG A 222 -13.02 7.76 36.46
CA ARG A 222 -13.69 8.93 35.87
C ARG A 222 -12.78 9.77 34.99
N LEU A 223 -11.47 9.80 35.24
CA LEU A 223 -10.52 10.58 34.45
C LEU A 223 -10.34 10.04 33.01
N PHE A 224 -10.75 8.81 32.77
CA PHE A 224 -10.58 8.12 31.48
C PHE A 224 -11.87 8.08 30.64
N ILE A 225 -12.99 8.58 31.18
CA ILE A 225 -14.30 8.51 30.52
C ILE A 225 -14.73 9.92 30.11
N PRO A 226 -15.10 10.15 28.84
CA PRO A 226 -15.63 11.42 28.38
C PRO A 226 -16.78 11.92 29.27
N GLU A 227 -16.76 13.22 29.56
CA GLU A 227 -17.72 13.87 30.46
C GLU A 227 -19.18 13.65 30.01
N GLU A 228 -19.42 13.65 28.71
CA GLU A 228 -20.71 13.33 28.08
C GLU A 228 -21.24 11.93 28.45
N TRP A 229 -20.36 10.93 28.58
CA TRP A 229 -20.73 9.57 28.98
C TRP A 229 -20.84 9.44 30.49
N LEU A 230 -20.00 10.13 31.26
CA LEU A 230 -20.11 10.22 32.72
C LEU A 230 -21.49 10.72 33.14
N LEU A 231 -21.96 11.81 32.52
CA LEU A 231 -23.28 12.39 32.78
C LEU A 231 -24.42 11.41 32.49
N GLU A 232 -24.26 10.54 31.50
CA GLU A 232 -25.27 9.55 31.12
C GLU A 232 -25.25 8.33 32.06
N ILE A 233 -24.06 7.83 32.39
CA ILE A 233 -23.85 6.75 33.37
C ILE A 233 -24.38 7.18 34.75
N GLU A 234 -24.13 8.43 35.16
CA GLU A 234 -24.59 8.97 36.44
C GLU A 234 -26.11 9.14 36.51
N LYS A 235 -26.76 9.42 35.39
CA LYS A 235 -28.24 9.50 35.30
C LYS A 235 -28.89 8.13 35.37
N GLU A 236 -28.25 7.09 34.83
CA GLU A 236 -28.86 5.78 34.66
C GLU A 236 -28.42 4.71 35.67
N THR A 237 -27.36 4.97 36.45
CA THR A 237 -26.71 3.97 37.31
C THR A 237 -26.74 4.37 38.77
N LYS A 238 -27.12 3.43 39.65
CA LYS A 238 -27.03 3.63 41.10
C LYS A 238 -25.58 3.75 41.53
N GLN A 239 -25.32 4.53 42.58
CA GLN A 239 -23.96 4.79 43.10
C GLN A 239 -23.17 3.50 43.38
N GLU A 240 -23.83 2.48 43.94
CA GLU A 240 -23.25 1.16 44.28
C GLU A 240 -22.80 0.33 43.06
N ASP A 241 -23.26 0.65 41.85
CA ASP A 241 -22.96 -0.08 40.63
C ASP A 241 -22.00 0.67 39.69
N LYS A 242 -21.71 1.96 39.95
CA LYS A 242 -20.94 2.83 39.03
C LYS A 242 -19.54 2.30 38.74
N HIS A 243 -18.81 1.88 39.77
CA HIS A 243 -17.47 1.33 39.63
C HIS A 243 -17.43 0.13 38.68
N LYS A 244 -18.37 -0.84 38.81
CA LYS A 244 -18.47 -1.99 37.91
C LYS A 244 -18.82 -1.60 36.48
N VAL A 245 -19.65 -0.58 36.30
CA VAL A 245 -20.00 -0.05 34.96
C VAL A 245 -18.79 0.59 34.29
N PHE A 246 -17.99 1.34 35.05
CA PHE A 246 -16.76 1.96 34.55
C PHE A 246 -15.70 0.91 34.18
N GLU A 247 -15.46 -0.09 35.03
CA GLU A 247 -14.55 -1.21 34.71
C GLU A 247 -14.96 -1.93 33.42
N GLN A 248 -16.25 -2.26 33.28
CA GLN A 248 -16.75 -2.96 32.09
C GLN A 248 -16.64 -2.10 30.83
N LEU A 249 -16.88 -0.79 30.93
CA LEU A 249 -16.74 0.14 29.80
C LEU A 249 -15.30 0.22 29.30
N LEU A 250 -14.33 0.31 30.21
CA LEU A 250 -12.91 0.35 29.87
C LEU A 250 -12.44 -0.97 29.26
N LEU A 251 -12.86 -2.11 29.83
CA LEU A 251 -12.57 -3.44 29.27
C LEU A 251 -13.14 -3.57 27.84
N ASN A 252 -14.39 -3.14 27.61
CA ASN A 252 -14.99 -3.17 26.28
C ASN A 252 -14.24 -2.25 25.30
N THR A 253 -13.82 -1.07 25.75
CA THR A 253 -13.06 -0.12 24.94
C THR A 253 -11.73 -0.73 24.49
N GLN A 254 -11.02 -1.42 25.40
CA GLN A 254 -9.78 -2.11 25.09
C GLN A 254 -10.01 -3.25 24.07
N VAL A 255 -11.03 -4.08 24.27
CA VAL A 255 -11.40 -5.15 23.31
C VAL A 255 -11.71 -4.57 21.93
N ILE A 256 -12.43 -3.45 21.86
CA ILE A 256 -12.73 -2.76 20.58
C ILE A 256 -11.45 -2.25 19.93
N LYS A 257 -10.52 -1.68 20.70
CA LYS A 257 -9.23 -1.20 20.21
C LYS A 257 -8.40 -2.32 19.59
N GLU A 258 -8.31 -3.46 20.27
CA GLU A 258 -7.61 -4.65 19.79
C GLU A 258 -8.26 -5.21 18.52
N ALA A 259 -9.59 -5.30 18.49
CA ALA A 259 -10.34 -5.77 17.33
C ALA A 259 -10.12 -4.86 16.11
N LEU A 260 -10.17 -3.53 16.28
CA LEU A 260 -9.91 -2.58 15.19
C LEU A 260 -8.45 -2.65 14.70
N GLN A 261 -7.49 -2.81 15.61
CA GLN A 261 -6.09 -2.98 15.22
C GLN A 261 -5.91 -4.29 14.43
N ALA A 262 -6.52 -5.40 14.88
CA ALA A 262 -6.48 -6.66 14.16
C ALA A 262 -7.10 -6.53 12.75
N GLN A 263 -8.25 -5.86 12.65
CA GLN A 263 -8.93 -5.62 11.39
C GLN A 263 -8.11 -4.74 10.43
N TYR A 264 -7.48 -3.67 10.94
CA TYR A 264 -6.55 -2.85 10.16
C TYR A 264 -5.40 -3.68 9.57
N GLN A 265 -4.80 -4.54 10.39
CA GLN A 265 -3.69 -5.42 9.96
C GLN A 265 -4.15 -6.45 8.93
N GLU A 266 -5.33 -7.05 9.13
CA GLU A 266 -5.92 -8.00 8.17
C GLU A 266 -6.20 -7.32 6.82
N GLN A 267 -6.86 -6.16 6.82
CA GLN A 267 -7.19 -5.43 5.59
C GLN A 267 -5.94 -4.95 4.85
N THR A 268 -4.93 -4.49 5.57
CA THR A 268 -3.63 -4.11 4.97
C THR A 268 -2.98 -5.31 4.27
N LYS A 269 -3.00 -6.50 4.90
CA LYS A 269 -2.48 -7.74 4.30
C LYS A 269 -3.31 -8.19 3.09
N GLU A 270 -4.63 -8.02 3.12
CA GLU A 270 -5.50 -8.33 1.99
C GLU A 270 -5.21 -7.41 0.79
N VAL A 271 -4.97 -6.11 1.02
CA VAL A 271 -4.51 -5.17 -0.03
C VAL A 271 -3.16 -5.61 -0.58
N GLU A 272 -2.19 -5.93 0.27
CA GLU A 272 -0.88 -6.43 -0.19
C GLU A 272 -1.05 -7.68 -1.05
N LYS A 273 -1.87 -8.64 -0.61
CA LYS A 273 -2.14 -9.86 -1.36
C LYS A 273 -2.76 -9.56 -2.71
N LEU A 274 -3.74 -8.65 -2.76
CA LEU A 274 -4.43 -8.25 -3.98
C LEU A 274 -3.44 -7.73 -5.02
N PHE A 275 -2.61 -6.74 -4.64
CA PHE A 275 -1.64 -6.13 -5.55
C PHE A 275 -0.47 -7.05 -5.90
N ASN A 276 -0.03 -7.91 -4.97
CA ASN A 276 1.04 -8.87 -5.23
C ASN A 276 0.72 -9.89 -6.31
N THR A 277 -0.55 -10.11 -6.67
CA THR A 277 -0.90 -10.97 -7.81
C THR A 277 -0.54 -10.34 -9.15
N THR A 278 -0.54 -9.01 -9.24
CA THR A 278 -0.23 -8.25 -10.46
C THR A 278 1.22 -7.75 -10.48
N LEU A 279 1.80 -7.47 -9.30
CA LEU A 279 3.16 -6.94 -9.18
C LEU A 279 4.26 -8.02 -9.31
N LYS A 280 3.95 -9.28 -9.04
CA LYS A 280 4.87 -10.40 -9.23
C LYS A 280 5.02 -10.72 -10.72
#